data_AF-A0A966UFE8-F1
#
_entry.id   AF-A0A966UFE8-F1
#
_cell.length_a   1.000
_cell.length_b   1.000
_cell.length_c   1.000
_cell.angle_alpha   90.00
_cell.angle_beta   90.00
_cell.angle_gamma   90.00
#
_symmetry.space_group_name_H-M   'P 1'
#
loop_
_entity.id
_entity.type
_entity.pdbx_description
1 polymer ?
#
loop_
_entity_poly.entity_id
_entity_poly.type
_entity_poly.pdbx_seq_one_letter_code
_entity_poly.pdbx_strand_id
1 'polypeptide(L)'
;TVVLAIQALLFADGGLTALGLNVFNMSIIAVWGGYVAFLIIRKLLRYTKSAVLTGAAVAAFVSVPLAATSFSIQYAIGGEGTFAASTVFAAMFSTHILIGIGEAVITFLTVGAILKTRPDLVFGMAKVRA
;
A
#
# COMPACT_ATOMS: atom_id res chain seq x y z
N THR A 1 4.03 -0.77 -12.25
CA THR A 1 3.80 -1.47 -13.53
C THR A 1 4.92 -2.42 -13.94
N VAL A 2 6.18 -1.99 -14.09
CA VAL A 2 7.28 -2.89 -14.53
C VAL A 2 7.41 -4.13 -13.64
N VAL A 3 7.38 -3.95 -12.32
CA VAL A 3 7.41 -5.07 -11.35
C VAL A 3 6.26 -6.05 -11.58
N LEU A 4 5.03 -5.56 -11.81
CA LEU A 4 3.86 -6.40 -12.06
C LEU A 4 3.95 -7.15 -13.41
N ALA A 5 4.52 -6.51 -14.43
CA ALA A 5 4.77 -7.18 -15.71
C ALA A 5 5.78 -8.34 -15.54
N ILE A 6 6.83 -8.13 -14.73
CA ILE A 6 7.80 -9.17 -14.40
C ILE A 6 7.13 -10.29 -13.59
N GLN A 7 6.29 -9.97 -12.59
CA GLN A 7 5.53 -10.96 -11.83
C GLN A 7 4.66 -11.84 -12.74
N ALA A 8 3.93 -11.23 -13.67
CA ALA A 8 3.06 -11.97 -14.58
C ALA A 8 3.83 -12.83 -15.58
N LEU A 9 4.96 -12.36 -16.11
CA LEU A 9 5.72 -13.05 -17.17
C LEU A 9 6.71 -14.09 -16.64
N LEU A 10 7.43 -13.79 -15.56
CA LEU A 10 8.52 -14.63 -15.07
C LEU A 10 8.15 -15.46 -13.85
N PHE A 11 7.22 -14.99 -13.03
CA PHE A 11 6.81 -15.65 -11.79
C PHE A 11 5.43 -16.30 -11.88
N ALA A 12 4.76 -16.19 -13.04
CA ALA A 12 3.38 -16.65 -13.26
C ALA A 12 2.40 -16.13 -12.18
N ASP A 13 2.69 -14.96 -11.63
CA ASP A 13 1.93 -14.34 -10.54
C ASP A 13 1.16 -13.12 -11.06
N GLY A 14 -0.17 -13.16 -10.92
CA GLY A 14 -1.05 -12.06 -11.30
C GLY A 14 -1.64 -12.10 -12.72
N GLY A 15 -1.17 -12.97 -13.62
CA GLY A 15 -1.77 -13.22 -14.94
C GLY A 15 -1.74 -12.02 -15.93
N LEU A 16 -1.54 -12.30 -17.22
CA LEU A 16 -1.44 -11.22 -18.23
C LEU A 16 -2.77 -10.49 -18.47
N THR A 17 -3.89 -11.21 -18.44
CA THR A 17 -5.23 -10.62 -18.64
C THR A 17 -5.67 -9.77 -17.46
N ALA A 18 -5.21 -10.09 -16.24
CA ALA A 18 -5.52 -9.35 -15.03
C ALA A 18 -4.49 -8.23 -14.73
N LEU A 19 -3.46 -8.06 -15.56
CA LEU A 19 -2.40 -7.07 -15.36
C LEU A 19 -2.95 -5.65 -15.18
N GLY A 20 -3.99 -5.27 -15.95
CA GLY A 20 -4.63 -3.97 -15.82
C GLY A 20 -5.25 -3.74 -14.44
N LEU A 21 -5.97 -4.74 -13.91
CA LEU A 21 -6.58 -4.69 -12.58
C LEU A 21 -5.50 -4.67 -11.48
N ASN A 22 -4.45 -5.46 -11.63
CA ASN A 22 -3.32 -5.47 -10.68
C ASN A 22 -2.61 -4.12 -10.64
N VAL A 23 -2.36 -3.51 -11.80
CA VAL A 23 -1.80 -2.16 -11.89
C VAL A 23 -2.72 -1.14 -11.23
N PHE A 24 -4.02 -1.22 -11.47
CA PHE A 24 -4.99 -0.33 -10.83
C PHE A 24 -4.96 -0.47 -9.31
N ASN A 25 -5.01 -1.69 -8.76
CA ASN A 25 -5.03 -1.90 -7.32
C ASN A 25 -3.71 -1.50 -6.65
N MET A 26 -2.57 -1.93 -7.18
CA MET A 26 -1.28 -1.75 -6.51
C MET A 26 -0.55 -0.46 -6.89
N SER A 27 -0.67 0.03 -8.12
CA SER A 27 0.04 1.25 -8.57
C SER A 27 -0.81 2.52 -8.44
N ILE A 28 -2.14 2.40 -8.40
CA ILE A 28 -3.03 3.56 -8.26
C ILE A 28 -3.63 3.58 -6.85
N ILE A 29 -4.47 2.61 -6.50
CA ILE A 29 -5.21 2.63 -5.23
C ILE A 29 -4.27 2.60 -4.03
N ALA A 30 -3.34 1.63 -3.96
CA ALA A 30 -2.40 1.53 -2.86
C ALA A 30 -1.51 2.78 -2.74
N VAL A 31 -0.95 3.26 -3.86
CA VAL A 31 -0.01 4.41 -3.87
C VAL A 31 -0.71 5.70 -3.46
N TRP A 32 -1.82 6.05 -4.11
CA TRP A 32 -2.54 7.29 -3.80
C TRP A 32 -3.20 7.24 -2.43
N GLY A 33 -3.82 6.12 -2.08
CA GLY A 33 -4.43 5.94 -0.76
C GLY A 33 -3.42 6.00 0.38
N GLY A 34 -2.28 5.31 0.22
CA GLY A 34 -1.16 5.41 1.15
C GLY A 34 -0.59 6.84 1.23
N TYR A 35 -0.41 7.51 0.09
CA TYR A 35 0.08 8.89 0.07
C TYR A 35 -0.84 9.86 0.79
N VAL A 36 -2.17 9.77 0.56
CA VAL A 36 -3.16 10.56 1.28
C VAL A 36 -3.12 10.26 2.78
N ALA A 37 -3.06 8.98 3.17
CA ALA A 37 -2.91 8.58 4.58
C ALA A 37 -1.65 9.19 5.21
N PHE A 38 -0.50 9.15 4.51
CA PHE A 38 0.74 9.76 4.95
C PHE A 38 0.58 11.27 5.21
N LEU A 39 -0.04 12.00 4.28
CA LEU A 39 -0.25 13.45 4.41
C LEU A 39 -1.15 13.77 5.61
N ILE A 40 -2.22 13.00 5.82
CA ILE A 40 -3.13 13.17 6.96
C ILE A 40 -2.39 12.95 8.28
N ILE A 41 -1.69 11.81 8.43
CA ILE A 41 -0.98 11.48 9.67
C ILE A 41 0.11 12.50 9.97
N ARG A 42 0.88 12.91 8.96
CA ARG A 42 1.94 13.92 9.12
C ARG A 42 1.39 15.27 9.57
N LYS A 43 0.20 15.66 9.08
CA LYS A 43 -0.50 16.89 9.51
C LYS A 43 -0.97 16.78 10.96
N LEU A 44 -1.51 15.63 11.36
CA LEU A 44 -1.97 15.38 12.74
C LEU A 44 -0.80 15.34 13.75
N LEU A 45 0.34 14.77 13.36
CA LEU A 45 1.51 14.60 14.23
C LEU A 45 2.54 15.75 14.16
N ARG A 46 2.11 16.93 13.69
CA ARG A 46 2.87 18.21 13.75
C ARG A 46 4.24 18.22 13.04
N TYR A 47 4.37 17.51 11.91
CA TYR A 47 5.56 17.59 11.03
C TYR A 47 6.91 17.34 11.74
N THR A 48 6.99 16.37 12.65
CA THR A 48 8.27 15.96 13.28
C THR A 48 8.92 14.80 12.52
N LYS A 49 10.19 14.46 12.83
CA LYS A 49 10.84 13.25 12.29
C LYS A 49 10.07 11.98 12.66
N SER A 50 9.56 11.90 13.89
CA SER A 50 8.69 10.79 14.32
C SER A 50 7.38 10.76 13.52
N ALA A 51 6.78 11.91 13.21
CA ALA A 51 5.61 12.00 12.35
C ALA A 51 5.85 11.43 10.94
N VAL A 52 7.05 11.62 10.38
CA VAL A 52 7.41 11.04 9.08
C VAL A 52 7.50 9.52 9.18
N LEU A 53 8.14 8.98 10.21
CA LEU A 53 8.28 7.54 10.40
C LEU A 53 6.94 6.84 10.67
N THR A 54 6.21 7.33 11.67
CA THR A 54 4.89 6.78 12.02
C THR A 54 3.91 7.00 10.88
N GLY A 55 3.96 8.15 10.20
CA GLY A 55 3.15 8.42 9.01
C GLY A 55 3.43 7.44 7.87
N ALA A 56 4.70 7.13 7.59
CA ALA A 56 5.05 6.18 6.54
C ALA A 56 4.58 4.76 6.87
N ALA A 57 4.74 4.33 8.12
CA ALA A 57 4.27 3.03 8.58
C ALA A 57 2.74 2.89 8.49
N VAL A 58 2.00 3.90 8.96
CA VAL A 58 0.53 3.90 8.88
C VAL A 58 0.05 3.97 7.42
N ALA A 59 0.72 4.75 6.57
CA ALA A 59 0.41 4.81 5.15
C ALA A 59 0.60 3.45 4.45
N ALA A 60 1.68 2.74 4.77
CA ALA A 60 1.94 1.39 4.29
C ALA A 60 0.92 0.38 4.84
N PHE A 61 0.55 0.48 6.12
CA PHE A 61 -0.51 -0.36 6.68
C PHE A 61 -1.83 -0.17 5.95
N VAL A 62 -2.25 1.07 5.71
CA VAL A 62 -3.56 1.40 5.13
C VAL A 62 -3.64 1.05 3.63
N SER A 63 -2.54 1.19 2.89
CA SER A 63 -2.53 0.98 1.45
C SER A 63 -2.88 -0.46 1.05
N VAL A 64 -2.45 -1.45 1.85
CA VAL A 64 -2.65 -2.89 1.58
C VAL A 64 -4.12 -3.33 1.66
N PRO A 65 -4.87 -3.15 2.77
CA PRO A 65 -6.29 -3.49 2.85
C PRO A 65 -7.15 -2.62 1.94
N LEU A 66 -6.72 -1.40 1.63
CA LEU A 66 -7.39 -0.54 0.65
C LEU A 66 -7.33 -1.14 -0.77
N ALA A 67 -6.14 -1.60 -1.19
CA ALA A 67 -5.98 -2.29 -2.48
C ALA A 67 -6.75 -3.61 -2.52
N ALA A 68 -6.74 -4.38 -1.42
CA ALA A 68 -7.51 -5.63 -1.30
C ALA A 68 -9.03 -5.40 -1.37
N THR A 69 -9.51 -4.31 -0.79
CA THR A 69 -10.91 -3.88 -0.89
C THR A 69 -11.27 -3.52 -2.33
N SER A 70 -10.40 -2.76 -3.01
CA SER A 70 -10.59 -2.41 -4.42
C SER A 70 -10.66 -3.66 -5.31
N PHE A 71 -9.78 -4.63 -5.09
CA PHE A 71 -9.85 -5.93 -5.77
C PHE A 71 -11.19 -6.63 -5.51
N SER A 72 -11.65 -6.67 -4.26
CA SER A 72 -12.92 -7.32 -3.89
C SER A 72 -14.13 -6.67 -4.56
N ILE A 73 -14.09 -5.34 -4.75
CA ILE A 73 -15.11 -4.60 -5.50
C ILE A 73 -15.07 -4.98 -6.98
N GLN A 74 -13.88 -5.04 -7.59
CA GLN A 74 -13.73 -5.46 -8.98
C GLN A 74 -14.21 -6.89 -9.20
N TYR A 75 -13.91 -7.80 -8.26
CA TYR A 75 -14.40 -9.17 -8.27
C TYR A 75 -15.94 -9.21 -8.25
N ALA A 76 -16.58 -8.43 -7.39
CA ALA A 76 -18.03 -8.34 -7.31
C ALA A 76 -18.66 -7.78 -8.60
N ILE A 77 -18.03 -6.76 -9.21
CA ILE A 77 -18.47 -6.18 -10.49
C ILE A 77 -18.33 -7.20 -11.62
N GLY A 78 -17.27 -8.01 -11.59
CA GLY A 78 -17.01 -9.03 -12.61
C GLY A 78 -18.10 -10.08 -12.73
N GLY A 79 -18.83 -10.38 -11.64
CA GLY A 79 -20.04 -11.22 -11.65
C GLY A 79 -19.82 -12.72 -11.92
N GLU A 80 -18.72 -13.10 -12.56
CA GLU A 80 -18.38 -14.47 -12.98
C GLU A 80 -17.55 -15.24 -11.92
N GLY A 81 -17.58 -14.77 -10.67
CA GLY A 81 -16.81 -15.34 -9.58
C GLY A 81 -17.39 -16.65 -9.04
N THR A 82 -16.53 -17.61 -8.73
CA THR A 82 -16.92 -18.90 -8.13
C THR A 82 -17.49 -18.78 -6.71
N PHE A 83 -17.06 -17.76 -5.95
CA PHE A 83 -17.44 -17.56 -4.55
C PHE A 83 -18.28 -16.29 -4.39
N ALA A 84 -19.13 -16.27 -3.36
CA ALA A 84 -19.86 -15.06 -3.01
C ALA A 84 -18.91 -13.89 -2.74
N ALA A 85 -19.24 -12.69 -3.24
CA ALA A 85 -18.41 -11.50 -3.09
C ALA A 85 -18.12 -11.14 -1.62
N SER A 86 -19.08 -11.39 -0.71
CA SER A 86 -18.89 -11.20 0.73
C SER A 86 -17.82 -12.13 1.31
N THR A 87 -17.78 -13.39 0.86
CA THR A 87 -16.75 -14.37 1.26
C THR A 87 -15.37 -13.94 0.78
N VAL A 88 -15.26 -13.52 -0.48
CA VAL A 88 -14.00 -13.03 -1.05
C VAL A 88 -13.54 -11.76 -0.33
N PHE A 89 -14.44 -10.81 -0.10
CA PHE A 89 -14.12 -9.59 0.66
C PHE A 89 -13.63 -9.92 2.07
N ALA A 90 -14.34 -10.79 2.80
CA ALA A 90 -13.94 -11.17 4.15
C ALA A 90 -12.54 -11.82 4.15
N ALA A 91 -12.27 -12.75 3.24
CA ALA A 91 -10.97 -13.41 3.12
C ALA A 91 -9.85 -12.43 2.71
N MET A 92 -10.09 -11.62 1.68
CA MET A 92 -9.11 -10.64 1.19
C MET A 92 -8.82 -9.58 2.22
N PHE A 93 -9.83 -8.92 2.77
CA PHE A 93 -9.62 -7.85 3.74
C PHE A 93 -8.89 -8.37 5.00
N SER A 94 -9.37 -9.46 5.60
CA SER A 94 -8.79 -9.99 6.86
C SER A 94 -7.33 -10.42 6.71
N THR A 95 -6.98 -11.16 5.65
CA THR A 95 -5.59 -11.55 5.40
C THR A 95 -4.70 -10.34 5.12
N HIS A 96 -5.21 -9.34 4.42
CA HIS A 96 -4.45 -8.15 4.04
C HIS A 96 -4.27 -7.15 5.19
N ILE A 97 -5.05 -7.26 6.26
CA ILE A 97 -4.74 -6.57 7.53
C ILE A 97 -3.44 -7.14 8.12
N LEU A 98 -3.25 -8.46 8.14
CA LEU A 98 -2.02 -9.08 8.64
C LEU A 98 -0.82 -8.75 7.76
N ILE A 99 -0.99 -8.81 6.44
CA ILE A 99 0.06 -8.40 5.48
C ILE A 99 0.39 -6.92 5.67
N GLY A 100 -0.61 -6.07 5.85
CA GLY A 100 -0.44 -4.64 6.12
C GLY A 100 0.40 -4.36 7.36
N ILE A 101 0.29 -5.16 8.42
CA ILE A 101 1.15 -5.04 9.60
C ILE A 101 2.62 -5.30 9.22
N GLY A 102 2.88 -6.35 8.45
CA GLY A 102 4.22 -6.65 7.93
C GLY A 102 4.77 -5.49 7.10
N GLU A 103 3.97 -4.97 6.18
CA GLU A 103 4.34 -3.86 5.30
C GLU A 103 4.64 -2.57 6.08
N ALA A 104 3.89 -2.30 7.15
CA ALA A 104 4.12 -1.18 8.05
C ALA A 104 5.47 -1.28 8.76
N VAL A 105 5.83 -2.48 9.26
CA VAL A 105 7.12 -2.74 9.90
C VAL A 105 8.26 -2.57 8.90
N ILE A 106 8.15 -3.19 7.72
CA ILE A 106 9.15 -3.09 6.66
C ILE A 106 9.35 -1.62 6.27
N THR A 107 8.27 -0.88 6.06
CA THR A 107 8.32 0.53 5.67
C THR A 107 8.93 1.40 6.77
N PHE A 108 8.55 1.18 8.03
CA PHE A 108 9.11 1.91 9.16
C PHE A 108 10.64 1.73 9.24
N LEU A 109 11.11 0.49 9.12
CA LEU A 109 12.53 0.17 9.19
C LEU A 109 13.30 0.73 7.98
N THR A 110 12.77 0.57 6.77
CA THR A 110 13.39 1.09 5.55
C THR A 110 13.49 2.60 5.55
N VAL A 111 12.40 3.31 5.85
CA VAL A 111 12.42 4.79 5.93
C VAL A 111 13.30 5.24 7.10
N GLY A 112 13.31 4.53 8.23
CA GLY A 112 14.21 4.77 9.35
C GLY A 112 15.68 4.68 8.98
N ALA A 113 16.06 3.66 8.22
CA ALA A 113 17.42 3.49 7.72
C ALA A 113 17.82 4.65 6.79
N ILE A 114 16.95 5.04 5.85
CA ILE A 114 17.19 6.17 4.93
C ILE A 114 17.31 7.48 5.70
N LEU A 115 16.45 7.73 6.69
CA LEU A 115 16.53 8.94 7.53
C LEU A 115 17.79 9.02 8.40
N LYS A 116 18.49 7.90 8.61
CA LYS A 116 19.76 7.87 9.33
C LYS A 116 20.95 8.15 8.40
N THR A 117 20.89 7.73 7.14
CA THR A 117 22.02 7.82 6.19
C THR A 117 21.89 8.99 5.21
N ARG A 118 20.69 9.24 4.69
CA ARG A 118 20.37 10.22 3.65
C ARG A 118 18.97 10.85 3.87
N PRO A 119 18.79 11.64 4.94
CA PRO A 119 17.48 12.25 5.25
C PRO A 119 16.98 13.21 4.17
N ASP A 120 17.87 13.71 3.32
CA ASP A 120 17.57 14.57 2.16
C ASP A 120 16.71 13.89 1.10
N LEU A 121 16.74 12.55 1.02
CA LEU A 121 15.96 11.77 0.05
C LEU A 121 14.49 11.58 0.45
N VAL A 122 14.13 11.92 1.70
CA VAL A 122 12.77 11.67 2.21
C VAL A 122 11.94 12.93 2.10
N PHE A 123 10.96 12.94 1.18
CA PHE A 123 10.02 14.06 0.97
C PHE A 123 9.38 14.58 2.27
N GLY A 124 9.10 13.68 3.21
CA GLY A 124 8.55 13.99 4.53
C GLY A 124 9.41 14.96 5.36
N MET A 125 10.71 15.04 5.11
CA MET A 125 11.66 15.85 5.88
C MET A 125 11.68 17.32 5.48
N ALA A 126 11.27 17.67 4.26
CA ALA A 126 11.38 19.04 3.72
C ALA A 126 10.63 20.13 4.52
N LYS A 127 9.64 19.75 5.35
CA LYS A 127 8.89 20.68 6.22
C LYS A 127 9.06 20.36 7.72
N VAL A 128 9.98 19.47 8.08
CA VAL A 128 10.25 19.19 9.49
C VAL A 128 10.99 20.40 10.07
N ARG A 129 10.38 21.04 11.08
CA ARG A 129 11.02 22.15 11.78
C ARG A 129 12.20 21.62 12.60
N ALA A 130 13.34 22.28 12.50
CA ALA A 130 14.48 22.07 13.39
C ALA A 130 14.10 22.36 14.85
#